data_AF-A0A5E4LIG9-F1
#
_entry.id   AF-A0A5E4LIG9-F1
#
_cell.length_a   1.000
_cell.length_b   1.000
_cell.length_c   1.000
_cell.angle_alpha   90.00
_cell.angle_beta   90.00
_cell.angle_gamma   90.00
#
_symmetry.space_group_name_H-M   'P 1'
#
loop_
_entity.id
_entity.type
_entity.pdbx_description
1 polymer ?
#
loop_
_entity_poly.entity_id
_entity_poly.type
_entity_poly.pdbx_seq_one_letter_code
_entity_poly.pdbx_strand_id
1 'polypeptide(L)'
;MNGGITADKTKAARVPIGDNNSIFTGKPSSLELLEKFVPQERIEKSRAITVKESASVAMLGKAFEKAMAPQKSCGSAADYMQACACVEGLEYAARDVLEFSIALGKYQTHPRFEECAGLFLSALINKSSEKNFTVITEHLENISELGYANTKDVIVRGNCGKGFASRMESGRAEVFGDAGESAGSGMKGGTVIIHGNTGDRPAADMHGGELFINGNAGYTAGEGMEGGKLEIFGNSDWMPGLDMRGGIVILHGNCPGNAGAFMKGGKMIIRGSPGGNPGGNGFAGRIFLEKKPASLEGAGTWVFQKAGMIYVPINVPEKYVITGWVFGSGLSDWILGKWSK
;
A
#
# COMPACT_ATOMS: atom_id res chain seq x y z
N MET A 1 -38.80 -58.96 38.17
CA MET A 1 -37.69 -59.36 39.07
C MET A 1 -36.38 -58.96 38.41
N ASN A 2 -35.51 -58.32 39.20
CA ASN A 2 -34.11 -57.90 38.94
C ASN A 2 -33.96 -56.78 37.88
N GLY A 3 -33.53 -55.54 38.19
CA GLY A 3 -32.54 -55.06 39.16
C GLY A 3 -31.26 -54.74 38.40
N GLY A 4 -30.59 -53.59 38.46
CA GLY A 4 -30.74 -52.37 39.23
C GLY A 4 -29.84 -51.26 38.64
N ILE A 5 -29.98 -50.08 39.21
CA ILE A 5 -29.23 -48.84 38.94
C ILE A 5 -27.83 -48.93 39.58
N THR A 6 -26.81 -48.36 38.91
CA THR A 6 -25.64 -47.78 39.62
C THR A 6 -25.24 -46.44 39.01
N ALA A 7 -25.17 -45.45 39.89
CA ALA A 7 -24.78 -44.05 39.70
C ALA A 7 -23.24 -43.89 39.69
N ASP A 8 -22.70 -42.98 38.89
CA ASP A 8 -22.12 -41.67 39.28
C ASP A 8 -20.76 -41.73 40.02
N LYS A 9 -19.71 -41.08 39.46
CA LYS A 9 -19.04 -39.90 40.04
C LYS A 9 -17.70 -39.52 39.38
N THR A 10 -17.64 -38.23 39.02
CA THR A 10 -16.51 -37.27 39.15
C THR A 10 -15.28 -37.27 38.22
N LYS A 11 -15.24 -36.20 37.39
CA LYS A 11 -14.14 -35.24 37.10
C LYS A 11 -12.69 -35.73 36.93
N ALA A 12 -12.16 -35.49 35.73
CA ALA A 12 -10.87 -34.81 35.55
C ALA A 12 -10.92 -33.94 34.28
N ALA A 13 -10.69 -32.63 34.46
CA ALA A 13 -10.63 -31.65 33.40
C ALA A 13 -9.45 -31.94 32.46
N ARG A 14 -9.69 -31.91 31.14
CA ARG A 14 -8.65 -31.63 30.15
C ARG A 14 -8.97 -30.28 29.52
N VAL A 15 -8.05 -29.35 29.71
CA VAL A 15 -8.02 -28.03 29.05
C VAL A 15 -7.96 -28.26 27.54
N PRO A 16 -8.89 -27.73 26.73
CA PRO A 16 -8.68 -27.67 25.30
C PRO A 16 -7.57 -26.65 25.04
N ILE A 17 -6.46 -27.12 24.47
CA ILE A 17 -5.44 -26.28 23.86
C ILE A 17 -6.14 -25.54 22.72
N GLY A 18 -6.07 -24.20 22.72
CA GLY A 18 -6.78 -23.35 21.78
C GLY A 18 -6.36 -23.61 20.33
N ASP A 19 -7.32 -24.01 19.52
CA ASP A 19 -7.21 -24.00 18.06
C ASP A 19 -7.22 -22.55 17.56
N ASN A 20 -6.04 -21.93 17.45
CA ASN A 20 -5.86 -20.63 16.78
C ASN A 20 -5.88 -20.75 15.24
N ASN A 21 -6.77 -21.59 14.70
CA ASN A 21 -7.05 -21.70 13.27
C ASN A 21 -8.54 -21.41 13.04
N SER A 22 -8.97 -20.18 13.30
CA SER A 22 -10.20 -19.67 12.72
C SER A 22 -9.96 -19.35 11.24
N ILE A 23 -10.10 -20.38 10.41
CA ILE A 23 -10.33 -20.25 8.98
C ILE A 23 -11.62 -19.42 8.85
N PHE A 24 -11.49 -18.18 8.35
CA PHE A 24 -12.62 -17.36 7.94
C PHE A 24 -13.41 -18.13 6.87
N THR A 25 -14.53 -18.72 7.27
CA THR A 25 -15.47 -19.45 6.39
C THR A 25 -16.77 -18.68 6.15
N GLY A 26 -16.82 -17.38 6.48
CA GLY A 26 -17.94 -16.51 6.15
C GLY A 26 -17.50 -15.42 5.18
N LYS A 27 -18.15 -15.33 4.02
CA LYS A 27 -18.15 -14.12 3.18
C LYS A 27 -19.13 -13.10 3.80
N PRO A 28 -18.66 -11.98 4.36
CA PRO A 28 -19.31 -10.70 4.10
C PRO A 28 -18.84 -10.21 2.73
N SER A 29 -19.74 -9.64 1.94
CA SER A 29 -19.34 -9.04 0.66
C SER A 29 -18.49 -7.80 0.96
N SER A 30 -17.47 -7.53 0.15
CA SER A 30 -16.52 -6.41 0.33
C SER A 30 -17.20 -5.04 0.46
N LEU A 31 -18.44 -4.93 -0.04
CA LEU A 31 -19.32 -3.76 0.06
C LEU A 31 -19.79 -3.48 1.50
N GLU A 32 -20.03 -4.51 2.33
CA GLU A 32 -20.53 -4.32 3.72
C GLU A 32 -19.48 -3.75 4.68
N LEU A 33 -18.19 -3.90 4.35
CA LEU A 33 -17.10 -3.23 5.08
C LEU A 33 -16.96 -1.78 4.63
N LEU A 34 -17.20 -1.48 3.35
CA LEU A 34 -17.10 -0.13 2.77
C LEU A 34 -18.21 0.81 3.25
N GLU A 35 -19.44 0.31 3.41
CA GLU A 35 -20.59 1.12 3.88
C GLU A 35 -20.41 1.68 5.30
N LYS A 36 -19.53 1.10 6.11
CA LYS A 36 -19.25 1.58 7.47
C LYS A 36 -18.27 2.76 7.53
N PHE A 37 -17.61 3.10 6.42
CA PHE A 37 -16.54 4.12 6.38
C PHE A 37 -16.85 5.36 5.52
N VAL A 38 -18.06 5.50 4.98
CA VAL A 38 -18.41 6.62 4.10
C VAL A 38 -19.47 7.54 4.73
N PRO A 39 -19.09 8.72 5.26
CA PRO A 39 -20.04 9.82 5.41
C PRO A 39 -20.43 10.31 4.01
N GLN A 40 -21.66 10.01 3.57
CA GLN A 40 -22.21 10.57 2.33
C GLN A 40 -22.73 11.99 2.58
N GLU A 41 -21.84 12.99 2.58
CA GLU A 41 -22.25 14.38 2.41
C GLU A 41 -22.21 14.76 0.93
N ARG A 42 -23.41 14.98 0.38
CA ARG A 42 -23.65 15.42 -0.99
C ARG A 42 -23.34 16.90 -1.09
N ILE A 43 -22.22 17.28 -1.70
CA ILE A 43 -21.84 18.68 -1.88
C ILE A 43 -22.33 19.19 -3.24
N GLU A 44 -23.14 20.24 -3.20
CA GLU A 44 -23.69 20.95 -4.35
C GLU A 44 -22.58 21.63 -5.17
N LYS A 45 -22.79 21.68 -6.50
CA LYS A 45 -21.87 22.28 -7.48
C LYS A 45 -21.48 23.72 -7.09
N SER A 46 -20.18 23.97 -7.10
CA SER A 46 -19.52 25.21 -6.70
C SER A 46 -20.07 26.47 -7.40
N ARG A 47 -20.64 27.39 -6.62
CA ARG A 47 -20.63 28.82 -6.96
C ARG A 47 -19.21 29.34 -6.79
N ALA A 48 -18.74 30.18 -7.71
CA ALA A 48 -17.48 30.89 -7.58
C ALA A 48 -17.52 31.76 -6.30
N ILE A 49 -16.87 31.28 -5.23
CA ILE A 49 -16.70 32.04 -3.99
C ILE A 49 -15.44 32.88 -4.18
N THR A 50 -15.62 34.20 -4.31
CA THR A 50 -14.51 35.16 -4.24
C THR A 50 -14.04 35.25 -2.79
N VAL A 51 -13.15 34.34 -2.38
CA VAL A 51 -12.55 34.35 -1.04
C VAL A 51 -11.56 35.52 -0.95
N LYS A 52 -11.79 36.42 0.00
CA LYS A 52 -10.83 37.47 0.36
C LYS A 52 -9.66 36.76 1.05
N GLU A 53 -8.48 36.80 0.43
CA GLU A 53 -7.28 36.13 0.95
C GLU A 53 -6.99 36.57 2.39
N SER A 54 -6.96 35.61 3.31
CA SER A 54 -6.71 35.89 4.73
C SER A 54 -5.25 36.33 4.93
N ALA A 55 -4.98 37.08 6.00
CA ALA A 55 -3.62 37.49 6.33
C ALA A 55 -2.67 36.28 6.50
N SER A 56 -3.19 35.17 7.04
CA SER A 56 -2.49 33.90 7.17
C SER A 56 -2.14 33.31 5.81
N VAL A 57 -3.08 33.23 4.87
CA VAL A 57 -2.82 32.67 3.52
C VAL A 57 -1.80 33.52 2.77
N ALA A 58 -1.87 34.86 2.87
CA ALA A 58 -0.87 35.74 2.28
C ALA A 58 0.53 35.57 2.91
N MET A 59 0.61 35.30 4.23
CA MET A 59 1.86 34.97 4.91
C MET A 59 2.44 33.65 4.39
N LEU A 60 1.61 32.62 4.28
CA LEU A 60 2.01 31.31 3.73
C LEU A 60 2.50 31.43 2.28
N GLY A 61 1.86 32.27 1.45
CA GLY A 61 2.32 32.57 0.10
C GLY A 61 3.74 33.15 0.06
N LYS A 62 4.05 34.12 0.92
CA LYS A 62 5.42 34.68 1.03
C LYS A 62 6.44 33.63 1.48
N ALA A 63 6.06 32.77 2.43
CA ALA A 63 6.92 31.68 2.89
C ALA A 63 7.16 30.65 1.77
N PHE A 64 6.14 30.36 0.95
CA PHE A 64 6.26 29.47 -0.20
C PHE A 64 7.17 30.04 -1.29
N GLU A 65 7.04 31.32 -1.63
CA GLU A 65 7.94 32.01 -2.56
C GLU A 65 9.40 31.93 -2.09
N LYS A 66 9.64 32.09 -0.79
CA LYS A 66 10.97 31.90 -0.19
C LYS A 66 11.47 30.46 -0.31
N ALA A 67 10.59 29.47 -0.13
CA ALA A 67 10.94 28.06 -0.26
C ALA A 67 11.27 27.68 -1.73
N MET A 68 10.64 28.33 -2.70
CA MET A 68 10.88 28.12 -4.13
C MET A 68 12.10 28.85 -4.70
N ALA A 69 12.79 29.68 -3.90
CA ALA A 69 13.92 30.47 -4.35
C ALA A 69 14.99 29.60 -5.07
N PRO A 70 15.74 30.16 -6.05
CA PRO A 70 16.73 29.40 -6.81
C PRO A 70 17.82 28.85 -5.88
N GLN A 71 17.90 27.53 -5.80
CA GLN A 71 18.96 26.82 -5.09
C GLN A 71 19.36 25.62 -5.96
N LYS A 72 20.57 25.11 -5.76
CA LYS A 72 20.95 23.82 -6.36
C LYS A 72 20.08 22.75 -5.69
N SER A 73 18.97 22.34 -6.32
CA SER A 73 18.15 21.25 -5.77
C SER A 73 19.04 20.02 -5.59
N CYS A 74 19.03 19.48 -4.38
CA CYS A 74 19.75 18.26 -4.02
C CYS A 74 18.78 17.09 -3.76
N GLY A 75 17.55 17.18 -4.28
CA GLY A 75 16.49 16.19 -4.13
C GLY A 75 15.50 16.49 -2.99
N SER A 76 14.46 15.67 -2.88
CA SER A 76 13.27 15.94 -2.05
C SER A 76 13.60 16.20 -0.57
N ALA A 77 14.63 15.56 -0.02
CA ALA A 77 15.02 15.77 1.39
C ALA A 77 15.55 17.20 1.65
N ALA A 78 16.37 17.74 0.75
CA ALA A 78 16.92 19.09 0.88
C ALA A 78 15.82 20.14 0.71
N ASP A 79 14.96 19.97 -0.30
CA ASP A 79 13.83 20.86 -0.56
C ASP A 79 12.80 20.80 0.58
N TYR A 80 12.59 19.64 1.20
CA TYR A 80 11.75 19.50 2.41
C TYR A 80 12.33 20.22 3.62
N MET A 81 13.64 20.13 3.86
CA MET A 81 14.30 20.88 4.95
C MET A 81 14.20 22.39 4.74
N GLN A 82 14.36 22.85 3.50
CA GLN A 82 14.17 24.25 3.15
C GLN A 82 12.73 24.71 3.39
N ALA A 83 11.74 23.90 3.01
CA ALA A 83 10.34 24.17 3.31
C ALA A 83 10.09 24.25 4.82
N CYS A 84 10.63 23.31 5.60
CA CYS A 84 10.55 23.32 7.07
C CYS A 84 11.11 24.63 7.67
N ALA A 85 12.25 25.11 7.16
CA ALA A 85 12.85 26.36 7.62
C ALA A 85 12.03 27.61 7.24
N CYS A 86 11.28 27.56 6.14
CA CYS A 86 10.41 28.66 5.73
C CYS A 86 9.11 28.76 6.54
N VAL A 87 8.66 27.65 7.14
CA VAL A 87 7.42 27.61 7.95
C VAL A 87 7.69 27.71 9.46
N GLU A 88 8.96 27.72 9.87
CA GLU A 88 9.34 27.80 11.28
C GLU A 88 8.89 29.13 11.90
N GLY A 89 8.22 29.04 13.06
CA GLY A 89 7.70 30.20 13.79
C GLY A 89 6.46 30.85 13.20
N LEU A 90 5.89 30.33 12.11
CA LEU A 90 4.63 30.83 11.57
C LEU A 90 3.43 30.30 12.38
N GLU A 91 2.46 31.18 12.65
CA GLU A 91 1.19 30.81 13.26
C GLU A 91 0.12 30.66 12.18
N TYR A 92 -0.48 29.48 12.10
CA TYR A 92 -1.54 29.13 11.15
C TYR A 92 -2.35 27.94 11.66
N ALA A 93 -3.61 27.87 11.25
CA ALA A 93 -4.52 26.76 11.53
C ALA A 93 -4.56 25.76 10.36
N ALA A 94 -5.11 24.57 10.58
CA ALA A 94 -5.33 23.60 9.50
C ALA A 94 -6.24 24.15 8.39
N ARG A 95 -7.16 25.07 8.74
CA ARG A 95 -7.99 25.78 7.76
C ARG A 95 -7.16 26.69 6.84
N ASP A 96 -6.12 27.33 7.35
CA ASP A 96 -5.25 28.18 6.53
C ASP A 96 -4.46 27.33 5.53
N VAL A 97 -4.06 26.10 5.91
CA VAL A 97 -3.41 25.14 4.99
C VAL A 97 -4.38 24.71 3.88
N LEU A 98 -5.65 24.46 4.22
CA LEU A 98 -6.70 24.17 3.24
C LEU A 98 -6.88 25.35 2.27
N GLU A 99 -7.06 26.57 2.77
CA GLU A 99 -7.22 27.76 1.94
C GLU A 99 -5.98 28.04 1.09
N PHE A 100 -4.79 27.82 1.65
CA PHE A 100 -3.53 27.96 0.93
C PHE A 100 -3.39 26.92 -0.19
N SER A 101 -3.84 25.67 0.01
CA SER A 101 -3.86 24.67 -1.07
C SER A 101 -4.70 25.11 -2.28
N ILE A 102 -5.76 25.88 -2.04
CA ILE A 102 -6.55 26.50 -3.11
C ILE A 102 -5.75 27.63 -3.76
N ALA A 103 -5.14 28.50 -2.95
CA ALA A 103 -4.34 29.63 -3.42
C ALA A 103 -3.08 29.22 -4.22
N LEU A 104 -2.58 27.99 -4.06
CA LEU A 104 -1.45 27.45 -4.83
C LEU A 104 -1.64 27.54 -6.35
N GLY A 105 -2.89 27.60 -6.82
CA GLY A 105 -3.21 27.77 -8.24
C GLY A 105 -2.53 28.98 -8.88
N LYS A 106 -2.22 30.03 -8.10
CA LYS A 106 -1.51 31.24 -8.56
C LYS A 106 -0.03 30.99 -8.92
N TYR A 107 0.56 29.93 -8.39
CA TYR A 107 2.00 29.65 -8.47
C TYR A 107 2.36 28.57 -9.50
N GLN A 108 1.37 27.96 -10.16
CA GLN A 108 1.55 26.80 -11.05
C GLN A 108 2.50 27.04 -12.23
N THR A 109 2.62 28.28 -12.69
CA THR A 109 3.51 28.64 -13.79
C THR A 109 4.98 28.72 -13.35
N HIS A 110 5.27 28.60 -12.06
CA HIS A 110 6.64 28.63 -11.56
C HIS A 110 7.38 27.32 -11.92
N PRO A 111 8.62 27.37 -12.46
CA PRO A 111 9.33 26.18 -12.93
C PRO A 111 9.58 25.10 -11.87
N ARG A 112 9.64 25.49 -10.59
CA ARG A 112 9.82 24.57 -9.45
C ARG A 112 8.52 24.20 -8.74
N PHE A 113 7.37 24.58 -9.27
CA PHE A 113 6.09 24.39 -8.58
C PHE A 113 5.83 22.92 -8.26
N GLU A 114 5.90 22.05 -9.27
CA GLU A 114 5.63 20.61 -9.12
C GLU A 114 6.51 19.94 -8.05
N GLU A 115 7.80 20.28 -8.01
CA GLU A 115 8.79 19.71 -7.08
C GLU A 115 8.65 20.23 -5.65
N CYS A 116 8.22 21.49 -5.48
CA CYS A 116 8.24 22.17 -4.17
C CYS A 116 6.88 22.22 -3.48
N ALA A 117 5.76 22.26 -4.23
CA ALA A 117 4.44 22.53 -3.67
C ALA A 117 4.01 21.48 -2.63
N GLY A 118 4.14 20.19 -2.97
CA GLY A 118 3.75 19.11 -2.04
C GLY A 118 4.68 19.00 -0.84
N LEU A 119 5.99 19.25 -1.01
CA LEU A 119 6.94 19.33 0.11
C LEU A 119 6.61 20.47 1.06
N PHE A 120 6.23 21.64 0.54
CA PHE A 120 5.86 22.78 1.35
C PHE A 120 4.56 22.54 2.13
N LEU A 121 3.53 22.00 1.48
CA LEU A 121 2.30 21.56 2.16
C LEU A 121 2.60 20.52 3.25
N SER A 122 3.48 19.55 2.97
CA SER A 122 3.90 18.55 3.94
C SER A 122 4.62 19.18 5.14
N ALA A 123 5.46 20.20 4.91
CA ALA A 123 6.13 20.93 5.98
C ALA A 123 5.12 21.68 6.87
N LEU A 124 4.12 22.35 6.28
CA LEU A 124 3.04 23.00 7.04
C LEU A 124 2.27 21.99 7.91
N ILE A 125 1.88 20.86 7.32
CA ILE A 125 1.13 19.81 8.01
C ILE A 125 1.95 19.24 9.18
N ASN A 126 3.21 18.87 8.93
CA ASN A 126 4.05 18.22 9.93
C ASN A 126 4.51 19.17 11.06
N LYS A 127 4.65 20.48 10.78
CA LYS A 127 5.04 21.48 11.77
C LYS A 127 3.87 22.04 12.58
N SER A 128 2.64 21.83 12.13
CA SER A 128 1.45 22.24 12.86
C SER A 128 1.21 21.37 14.11
N SER A 129 0.63 22.00 15.14
CA SER A 129 0.14 21.32 16.34
C SER A 129 -1.17 20.55 16.10
N GLU A 130 -1.92 20.92 15.06
CA GLU A 130 -3.17 20.24 14.69
C GLU A 130 -2.89 18.84 14.11
N LYS A 131 -3.95 18.03 14.04
CA LYS A 131 -3.86 16.61 13.63
C LYS A 131 -4.49 16.32 12.27
N ASN A 132 -5.59 16.99 11.94
CA ASN A 132 -6.41 16.66 10.77
C ASN A 132 -6.31 17.77 9.72
N PHE A 133 -5.96 17.42 8.49
CA PHE A 133 -5.78 18.36 7.40
C PHE A 133 -6.55 17.90 6.16
N THR A 134 -7.13 18.87 5.46
CA THR A 134 -7.69 18.66 4.13
C THR A 134 -6.92 19.54 3.15
N VAL A 135 -6.52 18.97 2.02
CA VAL A 135 -5.81 19.64 0.93
C VAL A 135 -6.61 19.47 -0.34
N ILE A 136 -6.82 20.55 -1.11
CA ILE A 136 -7.47 20.50 -2.41
C ILE A 136 -6.40 20.59 -3.50
N THR A 137 -6.35 19.60 -4.38
CA THR A 137 -5.44 19.54 -5.52
C THR A 137 -6.15 19.37 -6.85
N GLU A 138 -7.49 19.26 -6.86
CA GLU A 138 -8.29 19.05 -8.07
C GLU A 138 -8.08 20.11 -9.15
N HIS A 139 -7.81 21.36 -8.74
CA HIS A 139 -7.53 22.49 -9.64
C HIS A 139 -6.03 22.68 -9.96
N LEU A 140 -5.17 21.80 -9.45
CA LEU A 140 -3.72 21.89 -9.59
C LEU A 140 -3.20 20.80 -10.56
N GLU A 141 -2.24 21.18 -11.37
CA GLU A 141 -1.42 20.26 -12.15
C GLU A 141 -0.32 19.69 -11.24
N ASN A 142 -0.15 18.36 -11.26
CA ASN A 142 0.92 17.56 -10.64
C ASN A 142 1.57 18.17 -9.37
N ILE A 143 1.15 17.69 -8.19
CA ILE A 143 1.77 18.08 -6.91
C ILE A 143 2.63 16.92 -6.39
N SER A 144 3.95 17.01 -6.58
CA SER A 144 4.86 15.96 -6.12
C SER A 144 5.16 16.06 -4.63
N GLU A 145 5.37 14.90 -4.00
CA GLU A 145 5.84 14.69 -2.63
C GLU A 145 4.87 15.21 -1.55
N LEU A 146 3.58 15.36 -1.87
CA LEU A 146 2.57 15.64 -0.85
C LEU A 146 2.48 14.46 0.13
N GLY A 147 2.52 14.73 1.43
CA GLY A 147 2.59 13.71 2.48
C GLY A 147 4.01 13.23 2.80
N TYR A 148 5.05 13.90 2.30
CA TYR A 148 6.44 13.57 2.61
C TYR A 148 6.68 13.55 4.13
N ALA A 149 7.24 12.44 4.63
CA ALA A 149 7.55 12.22 6.05
C ALA A 149 6.35 12.48 6.98
N ASN A 150 5.12 12.26 6.51
CA ASN A 150 3.91 12.58 7.25
C ASN A 150 3.78 11.82 8.57
N THR A 151 3.18 12.50 9.55
CA THR A 151 2.82 11.97 10.89
C THR A 151 1.37 12.30 11.29
N LYS A 152 0.60 12.92 10.40
CA LYS A 152 -0.73 13.48 10.64
C LYS A 152 -1.81 12.76 9.85
N ASP A 153 -3.07 13.15 10.05
CA ASP A 153 -4.19 12.66 9.26
C ASP A 153 -4.48 13.68 8.14
N VAL A 154 -4.26 13.28 6.89
CA VAL A 154 -4.35 14.13 5.70
C VAL A 154 -5.33 13.53 4.70
N ILE A 155 -6.31 14.33 4.28
CA ILE A 155 -7.23 14.02 3.20
C ILE A 155 -6.93 14.93 2.02
N VAL A 156 -6.71 14.34 0.84
CA VAL A 156 -6.49 15.06 -0.40
C VAL A 156 -7.69 14.88 -1.31
N ARG A 157 -8.28 16.00 -1.77
CA ARG A 157 -9.34 16.02 -2.78
C ARG A 157 -8.75 16.43 -4.12
N GLY A 158 -8.65 15.46 -5.03
CA GLY A 158 -7.94 15.59 -6.30
C GLY A 158 -6.85 14.53 -6.42
N ASN A 159 -5.86 14.80 -7.27
CA ASN A 159 -4.75 13.88 -7.54
C ASN A 159 -3.49 14.29 -6.78
N CYS A 160 -2.56 13.35 -6.62
CA CYS A 160 -1.21 13.61 -6.15
C CYS A 160 -0.19 13.21 -7.23
N GLY A 161 0.91 13.95 -7.31
CA GLY A 161 2.01 13.65 -8.20
C GLY A 161 2.92 12.54 -7.67
N LYS A 162 4.16 12.53 -8.17
CA LYS A 162 5.22 11.61 -7.75
C LYS A 162 5.43 11.67 -6.23
N GLY A 163 5.72 10.54 -5.60
CA GLY A 163 6.17 10.49 -4.20
C GLY A 163 5.09 10.80 -3.17
N PHE A 164 3.81 10.66 -3.51
CA PHE A 164 2.74 10.82 -2.53
C PHE A 164 2.98 9.94 -1.29
N ALA A 165 2.96 10.55 -0.10
CA ALA A 165 3.24 9.89 1.18
C ALA A 165 4.62 9.19 1.26
N SER A 166 5.62 9.65 0.50
CA SER A 166 6.97 9.10 0.59
C SER A 166 7.57 9.32 1.98
N ARG A 167 8.29 8.31 2.47
CA ARG A 167 8.94 8.30 3.79
C ARG A 167 8.00 8.53 4.98
N MET A 168 6.69 8.35 4.80
CA MET A 168 5.70 8.52 5.86
C MET A 168 6.04 7.65 7.09
N GLU A 169 5.91 8.24 8.27
CA GLU A 169 6.35 7.61 9.53
C GLU A 169 5.17 7.12 10.37
N SER A 170 4.05 7.85 10.38
CA SER A 170 2.81 7.49 11.07
C SER A 170 1.62 8.31 10.54
N GLY A 171 0.44 8.17 11.15
CA GLY A 171 -0.77 8.88 10.73
C GLY A 171 -1.47 8.23 9.54
N ARG A 172 -2.29 9.02 8.83
CA ARG A 172 -3.08 8.56 7.68
C ARG A 172 -2.99 9.55 6.53
N ALA A 173 -2.74 9.08 5.31
CA ALA A 173 -2.84 9.89 4.11
C ALA A 173 -3.83 9.25 3.14
N GLU A 174 -4.88 9.96 2.76
CA GLU A 174 -5.91 9.45 1.85
C GLU A 174 -6.10 10.42 0.68
N VAL A 175 -5.99 9.93 -0.54
CA VAL A 175 -6.22 10.71 -1.77
C VAL A 175 -7.43 10.18 -2.52
N PHE A 176 -8.41 11.06 -2.73
CA PHE A 176 -9.62 10.81 -3.51
C PHE A 176 -9.36 11.07 -5.01
N GLY A 177 -8.37 10.35 -5.55
CA GLY A 177 -7.90 10.48 -6.92
C GLY A 177 -6.70 9.56 -7.17
N ASP A 178 -5.97 9.83 -8.24
CA ASP A 178 -4.76 9.11 -8.61
C ASP A 178 -3.54 9.64 -7.84
N ALA A 179 -2.51 8.79 -7.69
CA ALA A 179 -1.18 9.18 -7.24
C ALA A 179 -0.13 8.88 -8.32
N GLY A 180 0.93 9.67 -8.38
CA GLY A 180 2.03 9.45 -9.33
C GLY A 180 2.91 8.25 -8.99
N GLU A 181 4.10 8.20 -9.60
CA GLU A 181 5.11 7.19 -9.30
C GLU A 181 5.58 7.25 -7.83
N SER A 182 6.09 6.14 -7.31
CA SER A 182 6.74 6.06 -6.00
C SER A 182 5.87 6.43 -4.81
N ALA A 183 4.54 6.32 -4.94
CA ALA A 183 3.62 6.52 -3.82
C ALA A 183 3.95 5.58 -2.65
N GLY A 184 4.10 6.11 -1.43
CA GLY A 184 4.48 5.35 -0.24
C GLY A 184 5.92 4.82 -0.25
N SER A 185 6.80 5.32 -1.12
CA SER A 185 8.20 4.87 -1.15
C SER A 185 8.93 5.19 0.14
N GLY A 186 9.66 4.22 0.69
CA GLY A 186 10.39 4.36 1.95
C GLY A 186 9.50 4.53 3.19
N MET A 187 8.19 4.25 3.08
CA MET A 187 7.26 4.35 4.19
C MET A 187 7.68 3.41 5.34
N LYS A 188 7.64 3.95 6.56
CA LYS A 188 8.04 3.24 7.79
C LYS A 188 6.84 2.85 8.66
N GLY A 189 5.72 3.56 8.53
CA GLY A 189 4.52 3.35 9.33
C GLY A 189 3.35 4.23 8.88
N GLY A 190 2.19 4.03 9.51
CA GLY A 190 0.93 4.70 9.16
C GLY A 190 0.13 3.96 8.08
N THR A 191 -0.87 4.66 7.53
CA THR A 191 -1.78 4.11 6.52
C THR A 191 -1.95 5.08 5.36
N VAL A 192 -1.75 4.60 4.13
CA VAL A 192 -1.97 5.35 2.90
C VAL A 192 -3.09 4.69 2.09
N ILE A 193 -4.06 5.48 1.64
CA ILE A 193 -5.20 5.01 0.84
C ILE A 193 -5.28 5.84 -0.43
N ILE A 194 -5.23 5.17 -1.58
CA ILE A 194 -5.31 5.77 -2.90
C ILE A 194 -6.57 5.23 -3.58
N HIS A 195 -7.55 6.10 -3.80
CA HIS A 195 -8.83 5.69 -4.37
C HIS A 195 -8.76 5.46 -5.90
N GLY A 196 -7.79 6.07 -6.58
CA GLY A 196 -7.50 5.87 -7.99
C GLY A 196 -6.35 4.89 -8.24
N ASN A 197 -5.62 5.14 -9.33
CA ASN A 197 -4.44 4.41 -9.75
C ASN A 197 -3.16 5.01 -9.15
N THR A 198 -2.09 4.24 -9.20
CA THR A 198 -0.73 4.73 -8.97
C THR A 198 0.13 4.59 -10.22
N GLY A 199 1.13 5.45 -10.35
CA GLY A 199 2.24 5.26 -11.29
C GLY A 199 3.15 4.09 -10.89
N ASP A 200 4.38 4.12 -11.41
CA ASP A 200 5.38 3.08 -11.21
C ASP A 200 5.94 3.07 -9.79
N ARG A 201 6.48 1.92 -9.37
CA ARG A 201 7.20 1.73 -8.10
C ARG A 201 6.43 2.13 -6.82
N PRO A 202 5.10 1.95 -6.71
CA PRO A 202 4.42 2.21 -5.43
C PRO A 202 4.98 1.28 -4.35
N ALA A 203 5.08 1.78 -3.10
CA ALA A 203 5.67 1.08 -1.97
C ALA A 203 7.14 0.63 -2.17
N ALA A 204 7.89 1.29 -3.07
CA ALA A 204 9.31 1.00 -3.25
C ALA A 204 10.10 1.23 -1.95
N ASP A 205 10.88 0.23 -1.54
CA ASP A 205 11.66 0.20 -0.31
C ASP A 205 10.84 0.49 0.96
N MET A 206 9.56 0.11 0.96
CA MET A 206 8.71 0.23 2.14
C MET A 206 9.20 -0.71 3.26
N HIS A 207 9.37 -0.16 4.47
CA HIS A 207 9.82 -0.88 5.66
C HIS A 207 8.68 -1.22 6.64
N GLY A 208 7.57 -0.48 6.59
CA GLY A 208 6.42 -0.69 7.47
C GLY A 208 5.22 0.17 7.11
N GLY A 209 4.08 -0.07 7.78
CA GLY A 209 2.79 0.58 7.49
C GLY A 209 1.91 -0.21 6.51
N GLU A 210 0.85 0.43 6.04
CA GLU A 210 -0.09 -0.14 5.07
C GLU A 210 -0.38 0.83 3.92
N LEU A 211 -0.24 0.35 2.68
CA LEU A 211 -0.59 1.08 1.46
C LEU A 211 -1.69 0.33 0.72
N PHE A 212 -2.82 0.98 0.51
CA PHE A 212 -3.98 0.47 -0.21
C PHE A 212 -4.18 1.24 -1.51
N ILE A 213 -4.30 0.53 -2.62
CA ILE A 213 -4.54 1.09 -3.96
C ILE A 213 -5.81 0.47 -4.52
N ASN A 214 -6.88 1.27 -4.64
CA ASN A 214 -8.17 0.79 -5.13
C ASN A 214 -8.17 0.55 -6.65
N GLY A 215 -7.36 1.32 -7.40
CA GLY A 215 -7.16 1.16 -8.83
C GLY A 215 -5.97 0.24 -9.19
N ASN A 216 -5.36 0.54 -10.33
CA ASN A 216 -4.18 -0.18 -10.83
C ASN A 216 -2.87 0.41 -10.29
N ALA A 217 -1.84 -0.42 -10.25
CA ALA A 217 -0.48 -0.03 -9.95
C ALA A 217 0.43 -0.18 -11.18
N GLY A 218 1.38 0.73 -11.35
CA GLY A 218 2.38 0.68 -12.43
C GLY A 218 3.47 -0.38 -12.22
N TYR A 219 4.58 -0.20 -12.94
CA TYR A 219 5.70 -1.13 -13.00
C TYR A 219 6.31 -1.35 -11.61
N THR A 220 6.70 -2.59 -11.27
CA THR A 220 7.48 -2.92 -10.06
C THR A 220 6.86 -2.48 -8.73
N ALA A 221 5.54 -2.64 -8.58
CA ALA A 221 4.87 -2.40 -7.31
C ALA A 221 5.46 -3.23 -6.15
N GLY A 222 5.83 -2.59 -5.05
CA GLY A 222 6.49 -3.23 -3.90
C GLY A 222 7.96 -3.59 -4.13
N GLU A 223 8.65 -2.92 -5.06
CA GLU A 223 10.08 -3.14 -5.30
C GLU A 223 10.89 -2.95 -4.02
N GLY A 224 11.77 -3.90 -3.70
CA GLY A 224 12.69 -3.77 -2.57
C GLY A 224 12.02 -3.75 -1.19
N MET A 225 10.70 -3.96 -1.11
CA MET A 225 9.93 -3.89 0.13
C MET A 225 10.51 -4.83 1.20
N GLU A 226 10.74 -4.30 2.40
CA GLU A 226 11.34 -5.00 3.53
C GLU A 226 10.32 -5.34 4.63
N GLY A 227 9.22 -4.60 4.68
CA GLY A 227 8.15 -4.79 5.65
C GLY A 227 6.89 -3.99 5.31
N GLY A 228 5.84 -4.16 6.11
CA GLY A 228 4.53 -3.54 5.87
C GLY A 228 3.61 -4.36 4.98
N LYS A 229 2.50 -3.74 4.53
CA LYS A 229 1.50 -4.33 3.65
C LYS A 229 1.21 -3.42 2.46
N LEU A 230 1.31 -3.97 1.25
CA LEU A 230 0.84 -3.37 0.01
C LEU A 230 -0.36 -4.19 -0.49
N GLU A 231 -1.51 -3.56 -0.69
CA GLU A 231 -2.71 -4.21 -1.22
C GLU A 231 -3.28 -3.43 -2.41
N ILE A 232 -3.32 -4.09 -3.58
CA ILE A 232 -3.73 -3.52 -4.87
C ILE A 232 -5.00 -4.23 -5.32
N PHE A 233 -6.11 -3.51 -5.37
CA PHE A 233 -7.41 -4.06 -5.76
C PHE A 233 -7.59 -4.18 -7.28
N GLY A 234 -6.89 -3.37 -8.07
CA GLY A 234 -6.82 -3.49 -9.53
C GLY A 234 -5.68 -4.40 -10.02
N ASN A 235 -5.22 -4.15 -11.24
CA ASN A 235 -4.07 -4.84 -11.83
C ASN A 235 -2.75 -4.19 -11.40
N SER A 236 -1.67 -4.94 -11.48
CA SER A 236 -0.31 -4.41 -11.44
C SER A 236 0.31 -4.59 -12.82
N ASP A 237 1.18 -3.67 -13.22
CA ASP A 237 2.05 -3.90 -14.37
C ASP A 237 3.15 -4.93 -14.01
N TRP A 238 4.15 -5.07 -14.87
CA TRP A 238 5.19 -6.09 -14.83
C TRP A 238 6.01 -6.05 -13.53
N MET A 239 6.45 -7.24 -13.07
CA MET A 239 7.36 -7.43 -11.93
C MET A 239 6.89 -6.87 -10.57
N PRO A 240 5.62 -7.05 -10.14
CA PRO A 240 5.26 -6.73 -8.75
C PRO A 240 6.11 -7.56 -7.78
N GLY A 241 6.57 -6.98 -6.69
CA GLY A 241 7.43 -7.63 -5.69
C GLY A 241 8.87 -7.87 -6.16
N LEU A 242 9.37 -7.08 -7.13
CA LEU A 242 10.76 -7.12 -7.56
C LEU A 242 11.70 -6.94 -6.36
N ASP A 243 12.63 -7.87 -6.16
CA ASP A 243 13.64 -7.81 -5.09
C ASP A 243 13.04 -7.62 -3.67
N MET A 244 11.79 -8.03 -3.47
CA MET A 244 11.09 -7.94 -2.17
C MET A 244 11.86 -8.76 -1.12
N ARG A 245 12.23 -8.12 -0.01
CA ARG A 245 13.02 -8.69 1.11
C ARG A 245 12.13 -9.10 2.29
N GLY A 246 10.93 -8.54 2.41
CA GLY A 246 9.99 -8.83 3.48
C GLY A 246 8.64 -8.12 3.29
N GLY A 247 7.73 -8.25 4.26
CA GLY A 247 6.38 -7.70 4.16
C GLY A 247 5.38 -8.58 3.42
N ILE A 248 4.23 -7.98 3.07
CA ILE A 248 3.11 -8.66 2.39
C ILE A 248 2.65 -7.82 1.19
N VAL A 249 2.61 -8.44 0.01
CA VAL A 249 1.96 -7.89 -1.19
C VAL A 249 0.73 -8.71 -1.52
N ILE A 250 -0.42 -8.06 -1.68
CA ILE A 250 -1.68 -8.66 -2.11
C ILE A 250 -2.13 -7.98 -3.40
N LEU A 251 -2.22 -8.74 -4.48
CA LEU A 251 -2.70 -8.30 -5.78
C LEU A 251 -4.00 -9.02 -6.12
N HIS A 252 -5.10 -8.28 -6.18
CA HIS A 252 -6.41 -8.85 -6.51
C HIS A 252 -6.60 -9.01 -8.02
N GLY A 253 -6.05 -8.11 -8.83
CA GLY A 253 -6.08 -8.18 -10.28
C GLY A 253 -4.96 -9.02 -10.90
N ASN A 254 -4.73 -8.80 -12.19
CA ASN A 254 -3.73 -9.51 -12.98
C ASN A 254 -2.38 -8.78 -12.95
N CYS A 255 -1.32 -9.50 -13.29
CA CYS A 255 -0.07 -8.91 -13.74
C CYS A 255 0.44 -9.63 -15.00
N PRO A 256 1.16 -8.93 -15.90
CA PRO A 256 1.69 -9.53 -17.13
C PRO A 256 2.73 -10.64 -16.92
N GLY A 257 3.53 -10.58 -15.85
CA GLY A 257 4.54 -11.59 -15.54
C GLY A 257 5.60 -11.17 -14.54
N ASN A 258 6.49 -12.11 -14.23
CA ASN A 258 7.66 -11.96 -13.35
C ASN A 258 7.35 -11.44 -11.95
N ALA A 259 6.15 -11.73 -11.43
CA ALA A 259 5.80 -11.37 -10.06
C ALA A 259 6.74 -12.03 -9.06
N GLY A 260 7.37 -11.27 -8.16
CA GLY A 260 8.34 -11.76 -7.19
C GLY A 260 9.71 -12.06 -7.79
N ALA A 261 10.06 -11.48 -8.95
CA ALA A 261 11.39 -11.64 -9.52
C ALA A 261 12.48 -11.19 -8.53
N PHE A 262 13.51 -12.01 -8.34
CA PHE A 262 14.60 -11.75 -7.38
C PHE A 262 14.16 -11.58 -5.91
N MET A 263 12.93 -11.95 -5.54
CA MET A 263 12.42 -11.80 -4.17
C MET A 263 13.33 -12.55 -3.18
N LYS A 264 13.76 -11.92 -2.09
CA LYS A 264 14.65 -12.49 -1.05
C LYS A 264 13.91 -12.86 0.23
N GLY A 265 12.70 -12.35 0.43
CA GLY A 265 11.83 -12.72 1.54
C GLY A 265 10.42 -12.13 1.41
N GLY A 266 9.54 -12.45 2.36
CA GLY A 266 8.17 -11.93 2.41
C GLY A 266 7.11 -12.89 1.86
N LYS A 267 5.89 -12.36 1.71
CA LYS A 267 4.72 -13.09 1.22
C LYS A 267 4.01 -12.31 0.11
N MET A 268 3.78 -12.96 -1.03
CA MET A 268 2.95 -12.43 -2.10
C MET A 268 1.70 -13.27 -2.28
N ILE A 269 0.55 -12.63 -2.48
CA ILE A 269 -0.72 -13.28 -2.82
C ILE A 269 -1.24 -12.64 -4.11
N ILE A 270 -1.46 -13.44 -5.15
CA ILE A 270 -1.97 -12.98 -6.44
C ILE A 270 -3.26 -13.74 -6.75
N ARG A 271 -4.38 -13.01 -6.78
CA ARG A 271 -5.71 -13.57 -7.03
C ARG A 271 -6.10 -13.59 -8.50
N GLY A 272 -5.59 -12.65 -9.28
CA GLY A 272 -5.75 -12.65 -10.73
C GLY A 272 -4.74 -13.55 -11.45
N SER A 273 -4.61 -13.34 -12.75
CA SER A 273 -3.61 -14.03 -13.57
C SER A 273 -2.22 -13.48 -13.26
N PRO A 274 -1.25 -14.31 -12.83
CA PRO A 274 0.11 -13.86 -12.53
C PRO A 274 1.00 -13.72 -13.76
N GLY A 275 0.46 -14.00 -14.96
CA GLY A 275 1.21 -13.94 -16.20
C GLY A 275 2.29 -15.01 -16.31
N GLY A 276 3.37 -14.70 -17.02
CA GLY A 276 4.52 -15.61 -17.19
C GLY A 276 5.49 -15.56 -16.03
N ASN A 277 6.06 -16.71 -15.65
CA ASN A 277 7.23 -16.83 -14.77
C ASN A 277 7.15 -16.13 -13.39
N PRO A 278 6.12 -16.38 -12.57
CA PRO A 278 6.14 -15.92 -11.18
C PRO A 278 7.35 -16.49 -10.41
N GLY A 279 8.06 -15.62 -9.70
CA GLY A 279 9.31 -15.84 -8.97
C GLY A 279 10.55 -15.97 -9.86
N GLY A 280 10.47 -15.44 -11.09
CA GLY A 280 11.54 -15.48 -12.09
C GLY A 280 12.92 -15.06 -11.56
N ASN A 281 13.97 -15.68 -12.13
CA ASN A 281 15.37 -15.47 -11.74
C ASN A 281 15.71 -15.75 -10.26
N GLY A 282 14.90 -16.59 -9.60
CA GLY A 282 15.14 -17.07 -8.25
C GLY A 282 14.45 -16.20 -7.20
N PHE A 283 13.94 -16.86 -6.15
CA PHE A 283 13.38 -16.17 -5.01
C PHE A 283 13.56 -16.96 -3.70
N ALA A 284 13.48 -16.26 -2.57
CA ALA A 284 13.31 -16.76 -1.23
C ALA A 284 12.07 -16.07 -0.64
N GLY A 285 11.12 -16.83 -0.09
CA GLY A 285 9.81 -16.31 0.32
C GLY A 285 8.67 -17.24 -0.03
N ARG A 286 7.44 -16.71 -0.08
CA ARG A 286 6.24 -17.48 -0.45
C ARG A 286 5.37 -16.68 -1.40
N ILE A 287 5.08 -17.25 -2.57
CA ILE A 287 4.13 -16.69 -3.54
C ILE A 287 2.92 -17.62 -3.61
N PHE A 288 1.74 -17.09 -3.34
CA PHE A 288 0.45 -17.78 -3.39
C PHE A 288 -0.32 -17.27 -4.61
N LEU A 289 -0.76 -18.19 -5.47
CA LEU A 289 -1.43 -17.89 -6.73
C LEU A 289 -2.81 -18.55 -6.73
N GLU A 290 -3.88 -17.80 -6.97
CA GLU A 290 -5.22 -18.40 -7.11
C GLU A 290 -5.49 -18.91 -8.53
N LYS A 291 -4.72 -18.44 -9.52
CA LYS A 291 -4.82 -18.87 -10.92
C LYS A 291 -3.50 -19.47 -11.43
N LYS A 292 -3.62 -20.33 -12.45
CA LYS A 292 -2.48 -20.92 -13.15
C LYS A 292 -1.73 -19.84 -13.96
N PRO A 293 -0.38 -19.77 -13.91
CA PRO A 293 0.42 -18.88 -14.74
C PRO A 293 0.42 -19.30 -16.21
N ALA A 294 0.76 -18.35 -17.08
CA ALA A 294 0.83 -18.55 -18.53
C ALA A 294 2.03 -19.40 -18.96
N SER A 295 3.18 -19.25 -18.27
CA SER A 295 4.40 -20.02 -18.50
C SER A 295 5.20 -20.18 -17.21
N LEU A 296 6.05 -21.21 -17.17
CA LEU A 296 6.89 -21.58 -16.03
C LEU A 296 8.34 -21.75 -16.49
N GLU A 297 9.06 -20.64 -16.62
CA GLU A 297 10.46 -20.64 -17.05
C GLU A 297 11.37 -20.22 -15.87
N GLY A 298 11.65 -21.14 -14.95
CA GLY A 298 12.47 -20.84 -13.77
C GLY A 298 12.68 -22.01 -12.80
N ALA A 299 13.66 -21.86 -11.90
CA ALA A 299 14.01 -22.85 -10.88
C ALA A 299 13.17 -22.68 -9.59
N GLY A 300 12.35 -23.68 -9.24
CA GLY A 300 11.58 -23.74 -7.98
C GLY A 300 10.59 -24.91 -7.94
N THR A 301 9.95 -25.17 -6.79
CA THR A 301 8.96 -26.26 -6.62
C THR A 301 7.55 -25.71 -6.50
N TRP A 302 6.61 -26.33 -7.21
CA TRP A 302 5.20 -25.97 -7.22
C TRP A 302 4.40 -26.94 -6.35
N VAL A 303 3.60 -26.41 -5.43
CA VAL A 303 2.69 -27.17 -4.57
C VAL A 303 1.26 -26.74 -4.85
N PHE A 304 0.42 -27.64 -5.31
CA PHE A 304 -0.98 -27.35 -5.64
C PHE A 304 -1.89 -27.67 -4.44
N GLN A 305 -2.80 -26.76 -4.09
CA GLN A 305 -3.81 -26.93 -3.06
C GLN A 305 -5.21 -26.67 -3.64
N LYS A 306 -6.26 -27.14 -2.94
CA LYS A 306 -7.67 -27.14 -3.41
C LYS A 306 -8.25 -25.74 -3.71
N ALA A 307 -7.51 -24.67 -3.43
CA ALA A 307 -7.90 -23.27 -3.67
C ALA A 307 -6.80 -22.42 -4.36
N GLY A 308 -5.72 -23.03 -4.87
CA GLY A 308 -4.64 -22.27 -5.51
C GLY A 308 -3.32 -23.05 -5.64
N MET A 309 -2.33 -22.43 -6.28
CA MET A 309 -0.97 -22.92 -6.45
C MET A 309 -0.01 -22.13 -5.55
N ILE A 310 0.78 -22.83 -4.75
CA ILE A 310 1.84 -22.25 -3.93
C ILE A 310 3.17 -22.50 -4.64
N TYR A 311 3.93 -21.43 -4.85
CA TYR A 311 5.32 -21.55 -5.29
C TYR A 311 6.23 -21.52 -4.06
N VAL A 312 6.98 -22.60 -3.86
CA VAL A 312 7.91 -22.77 -2.74
C VAL A 312 9.32 -22.93 -3.32
N PRO A 313 10.29 -22.09 -2.92
CA PRO A 313 11.65 -22.21 -3.44
C PRO A 313 12.35 -23.46 -2.86
N ILE A 314 13.22 -24.07 -3.65
CA ILE A 314 13.94 -25.32 -3.30
C ILE A 314 15.06 -25.09 -2.25
N ASN A 315 15.37 -23.84 -1.89
CA ASN A 315 16.48 -23.52 -0.99
C ASN A 315 16.08 -23.32 0.50
N VAL A 316 15.04 -23.99 0.99
CA VAL A 316 14.73 -23.99 2.44
C VAL A 316 15.36 -25.23 3.09
N PRO A 317 16.34 -25.08 4.02
CA PRO A 317 16.86 -26.22 4.75
C PRO A 317 15.79 -26.78 5.70
N GLU A 318 15.44 -28.04 5.45
CA GLU A 318 14.84 -29.07 6.32
C GLU A 318 13.83 -28.61 7.40
N LYS A 319 12.53 -28.92 7.19
CA LYS A 319 11.64 -29.67 8.13
C LYS A 319 10.13 -29.44 7.98
N TYR A 320 9.66 -28.61 7.06
CA TYR A 320 8.21 -28.42 6.88
C TYR A 320 7.78 -28.51 5.42
N VAL A 321 7.85 -29.72 4.87
CA VAL A 321 7.05 -30.12 3.70
C VAL A 321 6.08 -31.18 4.20
N ILE A 322 4.79 -30.84 4.30
CA ILE A 322 3.76 -31.84 4.54
C ILE A 322 3.31 -32.39 3.19
N THR A 323 3.46 -33.71 3.09
CA THR A 323 3.04 -34.65 2.07
C THR A 323 1.67 -35.26 2.44
N GLY A 324 0.85 -35.66 1.45
CA GLY A 324 -0.32 -36.53 1.68
C GLY A 324 -1.32 -36.60 0.51
N TRP A 325 -1.81 -37.80 0.17
CA TRP A 325 -2.37 -38.22 -1.14
C TRP A 325 -3.75 -38.94 -1.07
N VAL A 326 -4.38 -39.08 -2.27
CA VAL A 326 -5.41 -40.04 -2.83
C VAL A 326 -6.90 -40.03 -2.42
N PHE A 327 -7.94 -40.41 -3.22
CA PHE A 327 -8.14 -41.10 -4.53
C PHE A 327 -9.46 -40.65 -5.22
N GLY A 328 -9.58 -40.75 -6.56
CA GLY A 328 -10.88 -40.66 -7.27
C GLY A 328 -10.86 -40.43 -8.80
N SER A 329 -10.32 -41.42 -9.55
CA SER A 329 -10.46 -41.74 -11.01
C SER A 329 -10.50 -40.63 -12.08
N GLY A 330 -9.35 -40.40 -12.71
CA GLY A 330 -9.13 -39.71 -13.99
C GLY A 330 -7.64 -39.38 -14.16
N LEU A 331 -6.81 -40.40 -14.44
CA LEU A 331 -5.40 -40.46 -14.03
C LEU A 331 -4.50 -41.13 -15.09
N SER A 332 -3.71 -40.33 -15.81
CA SER A 332 -2.41 -40.64 -16.45
C SER A 332 -2.06 -39.41 -17.31
N ASP A 333 -1.29 -38.40 -16.89
CA ASP A 333 0.15 -38.46 -16.59
C ASP A 333 0.62 -37.26 -15.75
N TRP A 334 0.15 -37.16 -14.51
CA TRP A 334 0.68 -36.16 -13.56
C TRP A 334 1.48 -36.89 -12.48
N ILE A 335 2.69 -37.32 -12.84
CA ILE A 335 3.60 -38.00 -11.93
C ILE A 335 4.73 -37.04 -11.49
N LEU A 336 4.52 -36.52 -10.28
CA LEU A 336 5.56 -36.24 -9.30
C LEU A 336 6.38 -37.53 -9.06
N GLY A 337 7.67 -37.51 -9.38
CA GLY A 337 8.58 -38.63 -9.13
C GLY A 337 8.63 -39.03 -7.66
N LYS A 338 8.54 -40.34 -7.39
CA LYS A 338 8.67 -40.94 -6.06
C LYS A 338 10.08 -40.72 -5.50
N TRP A 339 10.10 -40.40 -4.21
CA TRP A 339 11.25 -40.29 -3.33
C TRP A 339 11.67 -41.68 -2.81
N SER A 340 12.97 -41.90 -2.65
CA SER A 340 13.53 -43.01 -1.85
C SER A 340 14.50 -42.44 -0.81
N LYS A 341 14.47 -43.09 0.37
CA LYS A 341 14.99 -42.72 1.70
C LYS A 341 16.26 -41.88 1.76
#